data_AF-A0A5N4WC24-F1
#
_entry.id   AF-A0A5N4WC24-F1
#
_cell.length_a   1.000
_cell.length_b   1.000
_cell.length_c   1.000
_cell.angle_alpha   90.00
_cell.angle_beta   90.00
_cell.angle_gamma   90.00
#
_symmetry.space_group_name_H-M   'P 1'
#
loop_
_entity.id
_entity.type
_entity.pdbx_description
1 polymer ?
#
loop_
_entity_poly.entity_id
_entity_poly.type
_entity_poly.pdbx_seq_one_letter_code
_entity_poly.pdbx_strand_id
1 'polypeptide(L)'
;MHNFKAYLLPLLCSSLLFTGCSKNNEVDAPDPSQDRMMQELESSPVKEFPKTANDQHDITLLVDYDRRFSEMSDEMEDELIKMRDNGSLTDEFARSRKQDNIQSALTMLKALDLKTEQGRYIQGLMAQYWENQAKLLNQNSKASQDIPNSTPDNIKGLGEFLHAQEQLDHWEAQYEPAEKSKS
;
A
#
# COMPACT_ATOMS: atom_id res chain seq x y z
N MET A 1 -59.93 20.99 -8.56
CA MET A 1 -59.76 22.21 -7.76
C MET A 1 -60.28 21.94 -6.35
N HIS A 2 -59.38 21.98 -5.37
CA HIS A 2 -59.59 22.43 -3.98
C HIS A 2 -60.88 22.01 -3.24
N ASN A 3 -60.77 21.11 -2.23
CA ASN A 3 -60.59 21.50 -0.82
C ASN A 3 -61.19 20.51 0.22
N PHE A 4 -60.41 20.34 1.29
CA PHE A 4 -60.78 20.16 2.70
C PHE A 4 -61.49 18.87 3.17
N LYS A 5 -60.72 17.98 3.81
CA LYS A 5 -61.23 17.16 4.93
C LYS A 5 -60.62 17.68 6.23
N ALA A 6 -61.47 18.32 7.04
CA ALA A 6 -61.14 18.74 8.39
C ALA A 6 -61.11 17.52 9.32
N TYR A 7 -60.02 17.45 10.08
CA TYR A 7 -59.76 16.56 11.21
C TYR A 7 -60.65 16.95 12.39
N LEU A 8 -61.11 15.98 13.19
CA LEU A 8 -61.17 16.07 14.65
C LEU A 8 -61.55 14.70 15.24
N LEU A 9 -60.54 14.04 15.79
CA LEU A 9 -60.65 12.92 16.72
C LEU A 9 -60.34 13.49 18.12
N PRO A 10 -61.13 13.25 19.16
CA PRO A 10 -60.64 13.36 20.54
C PRO A 10 -60.22 11.96 21.01
N LEU A 11 -58.98 11.80 21.45
CA LEU A 11 -58.66 10.65 22.30
C LEU A 11 -57.74 11.05 23.44
N LEU A 12 -58.26 10.73 24.63
CA LEU A 12 -57.68 10.87 25.95
C LEU A 12 -56.44 9.99 26.16
N CYS A 13 -55.53 10.54 26.98
CA CYS A 13 -54.79 9.93 28.09
C CYS A 13 -54.42 8.43 28.02
N SER A 14 -53.12 8.12 28.14
CA SER A 14 -52.50 7.74 29.44
C SER A 14 -51.07 7.22 29.27
N SER A 15 -50.18 7.74 30.13
CA SER A 15 -48.95 7.16 30.68
C SER A 15 -48.21 6.07 29.89
N LEU A 16 -47.02 6.41 29.38
CA LEU A 16 -45.97 5.43 29.11
C LEU A 16 -45.01 5.38 30.31
N LEU A 17 -45.02 4.23 30.97
CA LEU A 17 -44.05 3.79 31.97
C LEU A 17 -42.68 3.60 31.29
N PHE A 18 -41.62 4.08 31.93
CA PHE A 18 -40.24 3.76 31.55
C PHE A 18 -39.96 2.28 31.82
N THR A 19 -39.93 1.47 30.78
CA THR A 19 -39.17 0.20 30.75
C THR A 19 -38.02 0.38 29.79
N GLY A 20 -36.79 0.30 30.31
CA GLY A 20 -35.56 0.55 29.56
C GLY A 20 -35.44 -0.38 28.35
N CYS A 21 -35.37 0.22 27.16
CA CYS A 21 -34.89 -0.46 25.96
C CYS A 21 -33.38 -0.57 26.04
N SER A 22 -32.88 -1.81 26.09
CA SER A 22 -31.52 -2.15 25.69
C SER A 22 -31.31 -1.64 24.27
N LYS A 23 -30.50 -0.59 24.11
CA LYS A 23 -29.99 -0.19 22.81
C LYS A 23 -28.77 -1.04 22.55
N ASN A 24 -28.91 -2.00 21.64
CA ASN A 24 -27.79 -2.67 21.00
C ASN A 24 -26.94 -1.58 20.34
N ASN A 25 -25.86 -1.18 21.00
CA ASN A 25 -24.73 -0.55 20.32
C ASN A 25 -24.01 -1.68 19.60
N GLU A 26 -24.43 -1.95 18.37
CA GLU A 26 -23.57 -2.60 17.40
C GLU A 26 -22.50 -1.56 17.07
N VAL A 27 -21.45 -1.55 17.89
CA VAL A 27 -20.17 -0.98 17.51
C VAL A 27 -19.69 -1.90 16.40
N ASP A 28 -19.68 -1.40 15.17
CA ASP A 28 -18.92 -2.03 14.08
C ASP A 28 -17.54 -2.34 14.65
N ALA A 29 -17.23 -3.63 14.81
CA ALA A 29 -15.91 -4.02 15.23
C ALA A 29 -14.93 -3.48 14.17
N PRO A 30 -13.88 -2.74 14.56
CA PRO A 30 -12.91 -2.24 13.60
C PRO A 30 -12.39 -3.42 12.79
N ASP A 31 -12.39 -3.27 11.45
CA ASP A 31 -11.86 -4.31 10.57
C ASP A 31 -10.38 -4.51 10.92
N PRO A 32 -9.98 -5.70 11.42
CA PRO A 32 -8.59 -5.97 11.78
C PRO A 32 -7.63 -5.83 10.60
N SER A 33 -8.11 -5.80 9.35
CA SER A 33 -7.32 -5.50 8.17
C SER A 33 -6.92 -4.01 8.10
N GLN A 34 -7.83 -3.11 8.50
CA GLN A 34 -7.62 -1.65 8.47
C GLN A 34 -6.65 -1.19 9.55
N ASP A 35 -6.78 -1.74 10.77
CA ASP A 35 -5.87 -1.45 11.87
C ASP A 35 -4.44 -1.94 11.57
N ARG A 36 -4.29 -3.07 10.89
CA ARG A 36 -2.98 -3.58 10.44
C ARG A 36 -2.36 -2.72 9.34
N MET A 37 -3.16 -2.20 8.41
CA MET A 37 -2.68 -1.21 7.45
C MET A 37 -2.15 0.02 8.19
N MET A 38 -2.95 0.61 9.08
CA MET A 38 -2.51 1.80 9.82
C MET A 38 -1.23 1.57 10.62
N GLN A 39 -1.06 0.40 11.24
CA GLN A 39 0.16 0.05 11.98
C GLN A 39 1.39 -0.10 11.07
N GLU A 40 1.24 -0.69 9.88
CA GLU A 40 2.34 -0.81 8.91
C GLU A 40 2.65 0.54 8.26
N LEU A 41 1.71 1.49 8.24
CA LEU A 41 1.91 2.84 7.71
C LEU A 41 2.63 3.80 8.69
N GLU A 42 2.88 3.38 9.94
CA GLU A 42 3.69 4.18 10.87
C GLU A 42 5.17 4.18 10.40
N SER A 43 5.55 5.20 9.62
CA SER A 43 6.93 5.34 9.15
C SER A 43 7.85 5.78 10.29
N SER A 44 9.05 5.21 10.30
CA SER A 44 10.12 5.72 11.16
C SER A 44 10.52 7.13 10.69
N PRO A 45 11.00 8.02 11.57
CA PRO A 45 11.47 9.33 11.13
C PRO A 45 12.60 9.17 10.11
N VAL A 46 12.66 10.09 9.15
CA VAL A 46 13.76 10.17 8.19
C VAL A 46 15.09 10.25 8.94
N LYS A 47 15.94 9.27 8.68
CA LYS A 47 17.31 9.18 9.16
C LYS A 47 18.21 10.14 8.36
N GLU A 48 18.94 10.98 9.07
CA GLU A 48 19.92 11.88 8.49
C GLU A 48 21.23 11.18 8.12
N PHE A 49 21.79 11.56 6.98
CA PHE A 49 23.10 11.13 6.51
C PHE A 49 23.91 12.35 6.01
N PRO A 50 25.25 12.34 6.14
CA PRO A 50 26.05 13.42 5.61
C PRO A 50 26.03 13.41 4.07
N LYS A 51 25.92 14.59 3.46
CA LYS A 51 26.03 14.75 2.00
C LYS A 51 27.36 14.22 1.48
N THR A 52 27.32 13.53 0.35
CA THR A 52 28.52 13.01 -0.32
C THR A 52 28.56 13.39 -1.79
N ALA A 53 29.77 13.32 -2.39
CA ALA A 53 29.96 13.57 -3.81
C ALA A 53 29.27 12.52 -4.73
N ASN A 54 28.89 11.36 -4.18
CA ASN A 54 28.24 10.29 -4.94
C ASN A 54 26.71 10.27 -4.76
N ASP A 55 26.13 11.22 -4.03
CA ASP A 55 24.69 11.23 -3.74
C ASP A 55 23.86 11.25 -5.02
N GLN A 56 24.20 12.13 -5.97
CA GLN A 56 23.49 12.20 -7.25
C GLN A 56 23.57 10.89 -8.06
N HIS A 57 24.70 10.16 -7.97
CA HIS A 57 24.85 8.86 -8.63
C HIS A 57 23.91 7.82 -8.02
N ASP A 58 23.91 7.68 -6.70
CA ASP A 58 23.05 6.72 -6.00
C ASP A 58 21.56 7.06 -6.13
N ILE A 59 21.18 8.34 -6.01
CA ILE A 59 19.81 8.81 -6.22
C ILE A 59 19.34 8.42 -7.63
N THR A 60 20.15 8.67 -8.66
CA THR A 60 19.80 8.32 -10.05
C THR A 60 19.57 6.82 -10.20
N LEU A 61 20.40 5.99 -9.58
CA LEU A 61 20.25 4.52 -9.63
C LEU A 61 18.97 4.04 -8.93
N LEU A 62 18.62 4.61 -7.78
CA LEU A 62 17.43 4.24 -7.03
C LEU A 62 16.14 4.72 -7.72
N VAL A 63 16.14 5.94 -8.27
CA VAL A 63 15.02 6.45 -9.07
C VAL A 63 14.82 5.65 -10.36
N ASP A 64 15.90 5.28 -11.05
CA ASP A 64 15.79 4.42 -12.24
C ASP A 64 15.27 3.02 -11.89
N TYR A 65 15.69 2.46 -10.76
CA TYR A 65 15.14 1.21 -10.24
C TYR A 65 13.63 1.30 -10.03
N ASP A 66 13.15 2.36 -9.36
CA ASP A 66 11.72 2.54 -9.06
C ASP A 66 10.88 2.68 -10.35
N ARG A 67 11.37 3.49 -11.30
CA ARG A 67 10.76 3.65 -12.62
C ARG A 67 10.63 2.31 -13.35
N ARG A 68 11.72 1.55 -13.46
CA ARG A 68 11.75 0.27 -14.18
C ARG A 68 10.89 -0.79 -13.50
N PHE A 69 10.86 -0.79 -12.18
CA PHE A 69 10.01 -1.70 -11.42
C PHE A 69 8.52 -1.38 -11.61
N SER A 70 8.16 -0.11 -11.62
CA SER A 70 6.79 0.35 -11.90
C SER A 70 6.34 -0.03 -13.31
N GLU A 71 7.16 0.27 -14.32
CA GLU A 71 6.88 -0.11 -15.73
C GLU A 71 6.63 -1.63 -15.88
N MET A 72 7.50 -2.46 -15.30
CA MET A 72 7.35 -3.92 -15.32
C MET A 72 6.09 -4.39 -14.56
N SER A 73 5.76 -3.73 -13.45
CA SER A 73 4.60 -4.09 -12.64
C SER A 73 3.28 -3.72 -13.33
N ASP A 74 3.24 -2.57 -13.99
CA ASP A 74 2.08 -2.12 -14.78
C ASP A 74 1.83 -3.06 -15.97
N GLU A 75 2.88 -3.45 -16.70
CA GLU A 75 2.78 -4.42 -17.80
C GLU A 75 2.26 -5.78 -17.32
N MET A 76 2.71 -6.23 -16.14
CA MET A 76 2.21 -7.45 -15.52
C MET A 76 0.74 -7.31 -15.09
N GLU A 77 0.35 -6.19 -14.49
CA GLU A 77 -1.03 -5.95 -14.07
C GLU A 77 -1.98 -5.98 -15.28
N ASP A 78 -1.60 -5.33 -16.38
CA ASP A 78 -2.32 -5.35 -17.64
C ASP A 78 -2.49 -6.78 -18.21
N GLU A 79 -1.43 -7.61 -18.14
CA GLU A 79 -1.48 -9.01 -18.56
C GLU A 79 -2.48 -9.81 -17.72
N LEU A 80 -2.40 -9.67 -16.39
CA LEU A 80 -3.27 -10.39 -15.45
C LEU A 80 -4.73 -9.97 -15.60
N ILE A 81 -5.00 -8.68 -15.81
CA ILE A 81 -6.34 -8.15 -16.12
C ILE A 81 -6.89 -8.81 -17.39
N LYS A 82 -6.12 -8.83 -18.49
CA LYS A 82 -6.54 -9.45 -19.75
C LYS A 82 -6.85 -10.93 -19.58
N MET A 83 -6.03 -11.66 -18.81
CA MET A 83 -6.22 -13.08 -18.54
C MET A 83 -7.43 -13.35 -17.64
N ARG A 84 -7.70 -12.47 -16.68
CA ARG A 84 -8.92 -12.58 -15.86
C ARG A 84 -10.15 -12.37 -16.72
N ASP A 85 -10.15 -11.33 -17.54
CA ASP A 85 -11.30 -10.92 -18.34
C ASP A 85 -11.65 -11.96 -19.44
N ASN A 86 -10.65 -12.69 -19.95
CA ASN A 86 -10.85 -13.78 -20.90
C ASN A 86 -11.07 -15.16 -20.23
N GLY A 87 -11.06 -15.23 -18.90
CA GLY A 87 -11.27 -16.46 -18.13
C GLY A 87 -10.11 -17.47 -18.18
N SER A 88 -8.91 -17.05 -18.58
CA SER A 88 -7.71 -17.91 -18.62
C SER A 88 -6.77 -17.75 -17.42
N LEU A 89 -7.02 -16.78 -16.54
CA LEU A 89 -6.21 -16.60 -15.33
C LEU A 89 -6.41 -17.78 -14.38
N THR A 90 -5.32 -18.48 -14.09
CA THR A 90 -5.28 -19.53 -13.07
C THR A 90 -4.52 -19.05 -11.85
N ASP A 91 -4.82 -19.62 -10.69
CA ASP A 91 -4.13 -19.31 -9.43
C ASP A 91 -2.64 -19.63 -9.52
N GLU A 92 -2.28 -20.71 -10.23
CA GLU A 92 -0.90 -21.10 -10.48
C GLU A 92 -0.16 -20.04 -11.31
N PHE A 93 -0.79 -19.53 -12.38
CA PHE A 93 -0.20 -18.49 -13.21
C PHE A 93 -0.05 -17.17 -12.45
N ALA A 94 -1.10 -16.73 -11.75
CA ALA A 94 -1.05 -15.53 -10.90
C ALA A 94 0.08 -15.62 -9.85
N ARG A 95 0.21 -16.79 -9.21
CA ARG A 95 1.28 -17.07 -8.25
C ARG A 95 2.66 -17.01 -8.90
N SER A 96 2.83 -17.64 -10.08
CA SER A 96 4.09 -17.61 -10.82
C SER A 96 4.48 -16.18 -11.19
N ARG A 97 3.54 -15.39 -11.70
CA ARG A 97 3.80 -13.98 -12.06
C ARG A 97 4.17 -13.13 -10.84
N LYS A 98 3.50 -13.33 -9.70
CA LYS A 98 3.89 -12.68 -8.43
C LYS A 98 5.31 -13.08 -8.00
N GLN A 99 5.67 -14.35 -8.13
CA GLN A 99 7.02 -14.84 -7.83
C GLN A 99 8.07 -14.18 -8.73
N ASP A 100 7.80 -14.11 -10.03
CA ASP A 100 8.69 -13.48 -11.01
C ASP A 100 8.87 -11.98 -10.72
N ASN A 101 7.79 -11.28 -10.38
CA ASN A 101 7.85 -9.86 -10.04
C ASN A 101 8.76 -9.59 -8.83
N ILE A 102 8.58 -10.37 -7.76
CA ILE A 102 9.41 -10.27 -6.55
C ILE A 102 10.88 -10.56 -6.86
N GLN A 103 11.14 -11.59 -7.66
CA GLN A 103 12.51 -11.95 -8.03
C GLN A 103 13.16 -10.88 -8.91
N SER A 104 12.42 -10.31 -9.85
CA SER A 104 12.88 -9.20 -10.69
C SER A 104 13.20 -7.97 -9.86
N ALA A 105 12.34 -7.58 -8.92
CA ALA A 105 12.58 -6.50 -7.98
C ALA A 105 13.89 -6.71 -7.19
N LEU A 106 14.05 -7.89 -6.56
CA LEU A 106 15.26 -8.22 -5.80
C LEU A 106 16.52 -8.22 -6.67
N THR A 107 16.43 -8.75 -7.88
CA THR A 107 17.58 -8.86 -8.78
C THR A 107 18.04 -7.49 -9.25
N MET A 108 17.11 -6.65 -9.70
CA MET A 108 17.41 -5.28 -10.12
C MET A 108 17.97 -4.45 -8.97
N LEU A 109 17.35 -4.55 -7.79
CA LEU A 109 17.76 -3.80 -6.60
C LEU A 109 19.17 -4.19 -6.13
N LYS A 110 19.48 -5.50 -6.07
CA LYS A 110 20.78 -6.00 -5.64
C LYS A 110 21.90 -5.73 -6.65
N ALA A 111 21.55 -5.46 -7.90
CA ALA A 111 22.51 -5.10 -8.95
C ALA A 111 22.94 -3.61 -8.91
N LEU A 112 22.28 -2.77 -8.10
CA LEU A 112 22.63 -1.37 -7.97
C LEU A 112 24.02 -1.19 -7.33
N ASP A 113 24.90 -0.47 -8.02
CA ASP A 113 26.25 -0.17 -7.56
C ASP A 113 26.30 1.12 -6.72
N LEU A 114 25.68 1.04 -5.54
CA LEU A 114 25.49 2.17 -4.61
C LEU A 114 26.76 2.46 -3.79
N LYS A 115 27.19 3.72 -3.82
CA LYS A 115 28.46 4.19 -3.25
C LYS A 115 28.32 4.76 -1.85
N THR A 116 27.16 5.31 -1.52
CA THR A 116 26.90 6.03 -0.28
C THR A 116 26.33 5.11 0.81
N GLU A 117 26.43 5.55 2.07
CA GLU A 117 25.75 4.85 3.18
C GLU A 117 24.23 4.97 3.07
N GLN A 118 23.73 6.16 2.71
CA GLN A 118 22.29 6.41 2.56
C GLN A 118 21.68 5.55 1.45
N GLY A 119 22.32 5.47 0.29
CA GLY A 119 21.88 4.61 -0.81
C GLY A 119 21.80 3.14 -0.40
N ARG A 120 22.83 2.60 0.26
CA ARG A 120 22.82 1.23 0.77
C ARG A 120 21.78 1.00 1.87
N TYR A 121 21.49 2.02 2.68
CA TYR A 121 20.43 1.96 3.67
C TYR A 121 19.05 1.84 3.03
N ILE A 122 18.74 2.69 2.04
CA ILE A 122 17.49 2.62 1.26
C ILE A 122 17.37 1.27 0.55
N GLN A 123 18.44 0.81 -0.10
CA GLN A 123 18.49 -0.51 -0.72
C GLN A 123 18.19 -1.64 0.26
N GLY A 124 18.71 -1.56 1.49
CA GLY A 124 18.45 -2.55 2.54
C GLY A 124 16.98 -2.62 2.94
N LEU A 125 16.32 -1.47 3.11
CA LEU A 125 14.90 -1.40 3.44
C LEU A 125 14.03 -2.00 2.32
N MET A 126 14.29 -1.61 1.06
CA MET A 126 13.57 -2.15 -0.10
C MET A 126 13.81 -3.67 -0.26
N ALA A 127 15.06 -4.13 -0.06
CA ALA A 127 15.39 -5.54 -0.18
C ALA A 127 14.68 -6.38 0.89
N GLN A 128 14.61 -5.86 2.13
CA GLN A 128 13.91 -6.52 3.22
C GLN A 128 12.42 -6.70 2.92
N TYR A 129 11.76 -5.67 2.37
CA TYR A 129 10.38 -5.77 1.92
C TYR A 129 10.21 -6.92 0.91
N TRP A 130 10.98 -6.94 -0.17
CA TRP A 130 10.84 -7.97 -1.20
C TRP A 130 11.19 -9.37 -0.71
N GLU A 131 12.19 -9.51 0.17
CA GLU A 131 12.52 -10.79 0.81
C GLU A 131 11.38 -11.27 1.71
N ASN A 132 10.67 -10.37 2.38
CA ASN A 132 9.48 -10.70 3.16
C ASN A 132 8.32 -11.11 2.24
N GLN A 133 8.09 -10.41 1.13
CA GLN A 133 7.09 -10.78 0.13
C GLN A 133 7.37 -12.18 -0.47
N ALA A 134 8.64 -12.49 -0.76
CA ALA A 134 9.05 -13.82 -1.22
C ALA A 134 8.74 -14.91 -0.17
N LYS A 135 9.01 -14.64 1.11
CA LYS A 135 8.70 -15.59 2.21
C LYS A 135 7.20 -15.82 2.35
N LEU A 136 6.40 -14.76 2.31
CA LEU A 136 4.94 -14.84 2.42
C LEU A 136 4.33 -15.64 1.27
N LEU A 137 4.77 -15.40 0.03
CA LEU A 137 4.32 -16.15 -1.15
C LEU A 137 4.64 -17.65 -1.07
N ASN A 138 5.76 -18.01 -0.42
CA ASN A 138 6.15 -19.40 -0.21
C ASN A 138 5.40 -20.06 0.96
N GLN A 139 4.99 -19.29 1.97
CA GLN A 139 4.24 -19.77 3.13
C GLN A 139 2.75 -19.93 2.83
N ASN A 140 2.20 -19.05 1.99
CA ASN A 140 0.78 -19.05 1.62
C ASN A 140 0.57 -19.85 0.31
N SER A 141 0.04 -21.06 0.45
CA SER A 141 -0.24 -21.98 -0.67
C SER A 141 -1.54 -21.67 -1.42
N LYS A 142 -2.33 -20.70 -0.94
CA LYS A 142 -3.55 -20.22 -1.61
C LYS A 142 -3.28 -18.84 -2.20
N ALA A 143 -2.90 -18.79 -3.47
CA ALA A 143 -2.95 -17.55 -4.22
C ALA A 143 -4.42 -17.28 -4.57
N SER A 144 -5.01 -16.21 -4.04
CA SER A 144 -6.26 -15.70 -4.58
C SER A 144 -6.03 -15.20 -6.01
N GLN A 145 -7.06 -15.23 -6.87
CA GLN A 145 -7.06 -14.54 -8.17
C GLN A 145 -7.05 -13.02 -8.07
N ASP A 146 -6.83 -12.50 -6.88
CA ASP A 146 -6.73 -11.08 -6.64
C ASP A 146 -5.45 -10.56 -7.31
N ILE A 147 -5.60 -9.43 -7.99
CA ILE A 147 -4.49 -8.77 -8.68
C ILE A 147 -3.38 -8.46 -7.67
N PRO A 148 -2.08 -8.56 -8.04
CA PRO A 148 -0.94 -8.46 -7.13
C PRO A 148 -0.90 -7.23 -6.23
N ASN A 149 -1.71 -6.19 -6.49
CA ASN A 149 -1.81 -4.96 -5.69
C ASN A 149 -3.02 -4.91 -4.73
N SER A 150 -3.86 -5.96 -4.66
CA SER A 150 -5.16 -5.90 -3.96
C SER A 150 -5.28 -6.77 -2.70
N THR A 151 -4.22 -7.44 -2.24
CA THR A 151 -4.30 -8.42 -1.13
C THR A 151 -3.69 -7.95 0.19
N PRO A 152 -4.23 -8.38 1.34
CA PRO A 152 -3.69 -8.06 2.66
C PRO A 152 -2.24 -8.54 2.91
N ASP A 153 -1.80 -9.59 2.22
CA ASP A 153 -0.44 -10.13 2.38
C ASP A 153 0.64 -9.17 1.88
N ASN A 154 0.30 -8.24 0.99
CA ASN A 154 1.23 -7.23 0.49
C ASN A 154 1.49 -6.11 1.49
N ILE A 155 0.67 -6.02 2.55
CA ILE A 155 0.72 -4.96 3.57
C ILE A 155 1.86 -5.25 4.56
N LYS A 156 2.23 -6.52 4.77
CA LYS A 156 3.27 -6.87 5.73
C LYS A 156 4.65 -6.43 5.25
N GLY A 157 5.30 -5.56 6.01
CA GLY A 157 6.57 -4.92 5.65
C GLY A 157 6.41 -3.73 4.71
N LEU A 158 5.18 -3.34 4.37
CA LEU A 158 4.91 -2.16 3.54
C LEU A 158 5.47 -0.90 4.18
N GLY A 159 5.46 -0.80 5.51
CA GLY A 159 6.05 0.32 6.23
C GLY A 159 7.52 0.56 5.95
N GLU A 160 8.30 -0.52 5.84
CA GLU A 160 9.73 -0.42 5.53
C GLU A 160 9.97 0.05 4.10
N PHE A 161 9.12 -0.39 3.16
CA PHE A 161 9.18 0.04 1.77
C PHE A 161 8.75 1.51 1.60
N LEU A 162 7.70 1.94 2.28
CA LEU A 162 7.26 3.34 2.29
C LEU A 162 8.30 4.24 2.96
N HIS A 163 8.91 3.78 4.05
CA HIS A 163 10.03 4.48 4.67
C HIS A 163 11.22 4.61 3.71
N ALA A 164 11.50 3.59 2.90
CA ALA A 164 12.55 3.66 1.88
C ALA A 164 12.25 4.71 0.79
N GLN A 165 10.98 4.85 0.39
CA GLN A 165 10.53 5.88 -0.54
C GLN A 165 10.65 7.27 0.09
N GLU A 166 10.15 7.46 1.32
CA GLU A 166 10.26 8.74 2.05
C GLU A 166 11.73 9.18 2.21
N GLN A 167 12.63 8.22 2.46
CA GLN A 167 14.07 8.45 2.50
C GLN A 167 14.66 8.92 1.17
N LEU A 168 14.22 8.32 0.05
CA LEU A 168 14.68 8.69 -1.28
C LEU A 168 14.15 10.07 -1.68
N ASP A 169 12.87 10.33 -1.47
CA ASP A 169 12.22 11.62 -1.77
C ASP A 169 12.88 12.76 -1.00
N HIS A 170 13.09 12.59 0.30
CA HIS A 170 13.78 13.58 1.11
C HIS A 170 15.21 13.80 0.63
N TRP A 171 15.92 12.74 0.24
CA TRP A 171 17.28 12.85 -0.25
C TRP A 171 17.36 13.60 -1.58
N GLU A 172 16.46 13.32 -2.52
CA GLU A 172 16.36 14.03 -3.80
C GLU A 172 16.06 15.52 -3.59
N ALA A 173 15.13 15.85 -2.69
CA ALA A 173 14.77 17.23 -2.36
C ALA A 173 15.95 18.07 -1.81
N GLN A 174 16.97 17.43 -1.21
CA GLN A 174 18.17 18.14 -0.75
C GLN A 174 19.07 18.64 -1.89
N TYR A 175 18.85 18.17 -3.12
CA TYR A 175 19.63 18.49 -4.32
C TYR A 175 18.82 19.24 -5.38
N GLU A 176 17.51 19.36 -5.22
CA GLU A 176 16.71 20.26 -6.06
C GLU A 176 17.09 21.73 -5.82
N PRO A 177 17.23 22.56 -6.88
CA PRO A 177 17.44 23.98 -6.71
C PRO A 177 16.22 24.61 -6.02
N ALA A 178 16.48 25.40 -4.97
CA ALA A 178 15.48 26.05 -4.12
C ALA A 178 14.50 27.01 -4.84
N GLU A 179 14.55 27.17 -6.16
CA GLU A 179 13.66 28.03 -6.94
C GLU A 179 12.35 27.36 -7.37
N LYS A 180 12.24 26.02 -7.32
CA LYS A 180 10.99 25.31 -7.67
C LYS A 180 9.98 25.16 -6.52
N SER A 181 10.36 25.45 -5.27
CA SER A 181 9.46 25.33 -4.11
C SER A 181 8.60 26.57 -3.84
N LYS A 182 8.60 27.56 -4.75
CA LYS A 182 7.85 28.83 -4.61
C LYS A 182 7.07 29.25 -5.86
N SER A 183 6.74 28.34 -6.78
CA SER A 183 5.86 28.66 -7.91
C SER A 183 4.47 28.05 -7.79
#